data_AF-A0A845HJW6-F1
#
_entry.id   AF-A0A845HJW6-F1
#
_cell.length_a   1.000
_cell.length_b   1.000
_cell.length_c   1.000
_cell.angle_alpha   90.00
_cell.angle_beta   90.00
_cell.angle_gamma   90.00
#
_symmetry.space_group_name_H-M   'P 1'
#
loop_
_entity.id
_entity.type
_entity.pdbx_description
1 polymer ?
#
loop_
_entity_poly.entity_id
_entity_poly.type
_entity_poly.pdbx_seq_one_letter_code
_entity_poly.pdbx_strand_id
1 'polypeptide(L)'
;MDILTYVERVPENTAFSVIYYCIRALDQAGLPEEQQRDIFFDGPSNPATPEGIELTKTILAAIEEAEHKRLDDLDRKTAEAYIRNAGDAMDTLVQRMEGYDEARGRELLRKMEAASLISL
;
A
#
# COMPACT_ATOMS: atom_id res chain seq x y z
N MET A 1 11.64 10.59 -3.98
CA MET A 1 11.72 9.19 -4.43
C MET A 1 10.34 8.78 -4.95
N ASP A 2 10.25 7.85 -5.91
CA ASP A 2 8.98 7.32 -6.43
C ASP A 2 8.88 5.81 -6.15
N ILE A 3 7.83 5.37 -5.45
CA ILE A 3 7.61 3.96 -5.09
C ILE A 3 7.28 3.11 -6.32
N LEU A 4 6.63 3.68 -7.35
CA LEU A 4 6.25 2.95 -8.56
C LEU A 4 7.46 2.28 -9.24
N THR A 5 8.63 2.94 -9.25
CA THR A 5 9.84 2.43 -9.90
C THR A 5 10.39 1.15 -9.27
N TYR A 6 10.05 0.88 -8.00
CA TYR A 6 10.47 -0.33 -7.30
C TYR A 6 9.55 -1.51 -7.59
N VAL A 7 8.26 -1.24 -7.83
CA VAL A 7 7.22 -2.28 -7.89
C VAL A 7 6.75 -2.59 -9.32
N GLU A 8 7.05 -1.73 -10.31
CA GLU A 8 6.57 -1.91 -11.69
C GLU A 8 7.14 -3.15 -12.41
N ARG A 9 8.19 -3.77 -11.86
CA ARG A 9 8.89 -4.93 -12.47
C ARG A 9 8.59 -6.26 -11.79
N VAL A 10 7.88 -6.24 -10.66
CA VAL A 10 7.50 -7.48 -9.94
C VAL A 10 6.09 -7.92 -10.33
N PRO A 11 5.71 -9.18 -10.10
CA PRO A 11 4.34 -9.64 -10.32
C PRO A 11 3.33 -8.77 -9.57
N GLU A 12 2.15 -8.59 -10.16
CA GLU A 12 1.09 -7.72 -9.63
C GLU A 12 0.76 -7.97 -8.15
N ASN A 13 0.56 -9.24 -7.77
CA ASN A 13 0.29 -9.60 -6.38
C ASN A 13 1.43 -9.21 -5.42
N THR A 14 2.68 -9.27 -5.89
CA THR A 14 3.84 -8.82 -5.11
C THR A 14 3.85 -7.30 -5.02
N ALA A 15 3.59 -6.59 -6.12
CA ALA A 15 3.53 -5.13 -6.15
C ALA A 15 2.47 -4.59 -5.18
N PHE A 16 1.26 -5.16 -5.19
CA PHE A 16 0.17 -4.75 -4.30
C PHE A 16 0.47 -5.03 -2.83
N SER A 17 1.01 -6.20 -2.51
CA SER A 17 1.42 -6.51 -1.14
C SER A 17 2.50 -5.57 -0.63
N VAL A 18 3.52 -5.29 -1.46
CA VAL A 18 4.61 -4.37 -1.09
C VAL A 18 4.09 -2.96 -0.86
N ILE A 19 3.26 -2.42 -1.75
CA ILE A 19 2.63 -1.11 -1.56
C ILE A 19 1.85 -1.06 -0.25
N TYR A 20 1.04 -2.10 0.03
CA TYR A 20 0.28 -2.20 1.27
C TYR A 20 1.18 -2.19 2.52
N TYR A 21 2.26 -2.97 2.52
CA TYR A 21 3.20 -3.01 3.64
C TYR A 21 3.94 -1.68 3.83
N CYS A 22 4.33 -1.01 2.75
CA CYS A 22 4.94 0.32 2.82
C CYS A 22 3.98 1.34 3.45
N ILE A 23 2.71 1.36 3.03
CA ILE A 23 1.68 2.23 3.63
C ILE A 23 1.53 1.93 5.13
N ARG A 24 1.47 0.65 5.50
CA ARG A 24 1.37 0.24 6.91
C ARG A 24 2.58 0.63 7.75
N ALA A 25 3.79 0.60 7.20
CA ALA A 25 4.98 1.06 7.91
C ALA A 25 4.92 2.59 8.12
N LEU A 26 4.59 3.33 7.07
CA LEU A 26 4.51 4.79 7.09
C LEU A 26 3.37 5.32 7.98
N ASP A 27 2.25 4.60 8.06
CA ASP A 27 1.15 4.99 8.95
C ASP A 27 1.50 4.84 10.43
N GLN A 28 2.50 4.01 10.73
CA GLN A 28 3.02 3.82 12.10
C GLN A 28 4.19 4.75 12.43
N ALA A 29 4.68 5.55 11.47
CA ALA A 29 5.73 6.54 11.70
C ALA A 29 5.33 7.54 12.79
N GLY A 30 6.21 7.74 13.77
CA GLY A 30 5.96 8.61 14.92
C GLY A 30 5.10 7.98 16.04
N LEU A 31 4.65 6.74 15.89
CA LEU A 31 4.04 6.00 17.00
C LEU A 31 5.11 5.47 17.96
N PRO A 32 4.85 5.43 19.28
CA PRO A 32 5.70 4.71 20.22
C PRO A 32 5.88 3.25 19.83
N GLU A 33 7.08 2.69 20.05
CA GLU A 33 7.45 1.32 19.66
C GLU A 33 6.43 0.28 20.16
N GLU A 34 5.92 0.45 21.38
CA GLU A 34 4.92 -0.45 21.97
C GLU A 34 3.54 -0.43 21.27
N GLN A 35 3.26 0.59 20.45
CA GLN A 35 2.03 0.70 19.66
C GLN A 35 2.23 0.23 18.22
N GLN A 36 3.49 0.02 17.80
CA GLN A 36 3.80 -0.49 16.48
C GLN A 36 3.43 -1.98 16.38
N ARG A 37 2.77 -2.31 15.29
CA ARG A 37 2.34 -3.64 14.90
C ARG A 37 3.24 -4.14 13.78
N ASP A 38 3.42 -5.46 13.76
CA ASP A 38 4.06 -6.14 12.63
C ASP A 38 3.33 -5.79 11.32
N ILE A 39 4.07 -5.17 10.39
CA ILE A 39 3.56 -4.72 9.08
C ILE A 39 3.24 -5.88 8.15
N PHE A 40 3.87 -7.05 8.36
CA PHE A 40 3.70 -8.23 7.51
C PHE A 40 2.59 -9.17 8.01
N PHE A 41 2.08 -8.94 9.22
CA PHE A 41 0.96 -9.69 9.77
C PHE A 41 -0.37 -9.28 9.14
N ASP A 42 -1.18 -10.27 8.75
CA ASP A 42 -2.54 -10.12 8.18
C ASP A 42 -2.62 -9.19 6.95
N GLY A 43 -1.61 -9.29 6.08
CA GLY A 43 -1.57 -8.58 4.80
C GLY A 43 -2.29 -9.30 3.66
N PRO A 44 -2.43 -8.64 2.49
CA PRO A 44 -3.07 -9.21 1.30
C PRO A 44 -2.37 -10.48 0.77
N SER A 45 -1.08 -10.67 1.09
CA SER A 45 -0.42 -11.97 1.04
C SER A 45 -0.15 -12.43 2.48
N ASN A 46 -0.88 -13.45 2.94
CA ASN A 46 -0.65 -14.06 4.24
C ASN A 46 -0.40 -15.58 4.08
N PRO A 47 0.82 -16.07 4.37
CA PRO A 47 1.99 -15.31 4.83
C PRO A 47 2.61 -14.43 3.74
N ALA A 48 3.29 -13.35 4.15
CA ALA A 48 4.05 -12.50 3.23
C ALA A 48 5.18 -13.29 2.58
N THR A 49 5.40 -13.10 1.28
CA THR A 49 6.49 -13.80 0.56
C THR A 49 7.85 -13.20 0.90
N PRO A 50 8.95 -13.99 0.88
CA PRO A 50 10.30 -13.47 1.10
C PRO A 50 10.64 -12.30 0.16
N GLU A 51 10.24 -12.38 -1.10
CA GLU A 51 10.48 -11.33 -2.10
C GLU A 51 9.72 -10.04 -1.76
N GLY A 52 8.47 -10.15 -1.29
CA GLY A 52 7.68 -9.02 -0.85
C GLY A 52 8.25 -8.36 0.40
N ILE A 53 8.74 -9.15 1.35
CA ILE A 53 9.42 -8.66 2.57
C ILE A 53 10.68 -7.88 2.20
N GLU A 54 11.56 -8.45 1.38
CA GLU A 54 12.83 -7.81 1.02
C GLU A 54 12.62 -6.54 0.18
N LEU A 55 11.67 -6.55 -0.76
CA LEU A 55 11.36 -5.35 -1.53
C LEU A 55 10.75 -4.25 -0.66
N THR A 56 9.86 -4.60 0.29
CA THR A 56 9.30 -3.65 1.26
C THR A 56 10.42 -2.98 2.05
N LYS A 57 11.34 -3.77 2.64
CA LYS A 57 12.48 -3.25 3.40
C LYS A 57 13.37 -2.35 2.54
N THR A 58 13.60 -2.72 1.29
CA THR A 58 14.41 -1.92 0.34
C THR A 58 13.78 -0.55 0.10
N ILE A 59 12.47 -0.49 -0.11
CA ILE A 59 11.74 0.78 -0.29
C ILE A 59 11.79 1.62 0.98
N LEU A 60 11.55 1.00 2.14
CA LEU A 60 11.59 1.67 3.43
C LEU A 60 12.97 2.26 3.73
N ALA A 61 14.05 1.52 3.49
CA ALA A 61 15.41 2.01 3.63
C ALA A 61 15.73 3.17 2.66
N ALA A 62 15.22 3.11 1.43
CA ALA A 62 15.40 4.21 0.47
C ALA A 62 14.67 5.50 0.89
N ILE A 63 13.54 5.39 1.57
CA ILE A 63 12.85 6.54 2.20
C ILE A 63 13.70 7.11 3.33
N GLU A 64 14.24 6.27 4.21
CA GLU A 64 15.12 6.71 5.30
C GLU A 64 16.38 7.41 4.78
N GLU A 65 16.96 6.89 3.70
CA GLU A 65 18.10 7.50 3.02
C GLU A 65 17.74 8.86 2.41
N ALA A 66 16.59 8.97 1.74
CA ALA A 66 16.13 10.20 1.10
C ALA A 66 15.83 11.32 2.11
N GLU A 67 15.29 10.96 3.27
CA GLU A 67 14.92 11.91 4.34
C GLU A 67 16.03 12.13 5.37
N HIS A 68 17.11 11.36 5.29
CA HIS A 68 18.21 11.32 6.28
C HIS A 68 17.71 11.13 7.72
N LYS A 69 16.67 10.31 7.89
CA LYS A 69 15.97 10.04 9.15
C LYS A 69 15.48 8.61 9.19
N ARG A 70 15.34 8.06 10.39
CA ARG A 70 14.62 6.80 10.55
C ARG A 70 13.13 6.99 10.26
N LEU A 71 12.45 5.93 9.84
CA LEU A 71 11.00 5.94 9.61
C LEU A 71 10.23 6.42 10.85
N ASP A 72 10.64 5.97 12.03
CA ASP A 72 10.01 6.34 13.31
C ASP A 72 10.13 7.84 13.62
N ASP A 73 11.14 8.51 13.04
CA ASP A 73 11.43 9.94 13.24
C ASP A 73 10.84 10.83 12.14
N LEU A 74 10.12 10.27 11.17
CA LEU A 74 9.46 11.05 10.15
C LEU A 74 8.30 11.84 10.77
N ASP A 75 8.22 13.12 10.41
CA ASP A 75 7.03 13.89 10.74
C ASP A 75 5.83 13.41 9.92
N ARG A 76 4.62 13.64 10.46
CA ARG A 76 3.39 13.13 9.86
C ARG A 76 3.19 13.60 8.42
N LYS A 77 3.56 14.85 8.10
CA LYS A 77 3.38 15.41 6.75
C LYS A 77 4.25 14.68 5.74
N THR A 78 5.49 14.37 6.12
CA THR A 78 6.44 13.61 5.30
C THR A 78 5.96 12.17 5.11
N ALA A 79 5.54 11.49 6.18
CA ALA A 79 4.96 10.14 6.07
C ALA A 79 3.72 10.11 5.16
N GLU A 80 2.81 11.08 5.28
CA GLU A 80 1.64 11.20 4.41
C GLU A 80 1.98 11.45 2.95
N ALA A 81 3.09 12.15 2.65
CA ALA A 81 3.54 12.33 1.28
C ALA A 81 3.95 11.00 0.65
N TYR A 82 4.65 10.14 1.39
CA TYR A 82 5.00 8.80 0.94
C TYR A 82 3.80 7.85 0.86
N ILE A 83 2.83 7.96 1.79
CA ILE A 83 1.57 7.22 1.70
C ILE A 83 0.80 7.60 0.42
N ARG A 84 0.73 8.89 0.09
CA ARG A 84 0.12 9.35 -1.18
C ARG A 84 0.87 8.81 -2.40
N ASN A 85 2.20 8.88 -2.40
CA ASN A 85 3.00 8.31 -3.49
C ASN A 85 2.80 6.80 -3.65
N ALA A 86 2.65 6.06 -2.55
CA ALA A 86 2.31 4.64 -2.57
C ALA A 86 0.90 4.39 -3.13
N GLY A 87 -0.06 5.26 -2.79
CA GLY A 87 -1.42 5.26 -3.36
C GLY A 87 -1.42 5.53 -4.87
N ASP A 88 -0.68 6.54 -5.32
CA ASP A 88 -0.55 6.86 -6.75
C ASP A 88 0.09 5.70 -7.55
N ALA A 89 1.04 4.99 -6.94
CA ALA A 89 1.63 3.78 -7.51
C ALA A 89 0.58 2.66 -7.64
N MET A 90 -0.27 2.47 -6.62
CA MET A 90 -1.39 1.51 -6.65
C MET A 90 -2.37 1.85 -7.78
N ASP A 91 -2.81 3.10 -7.86
CA ASP A 91 -3.75 3.57 -8.89
C ASP A 91 -3.17 3.35 -10.30
N THR A 92 -1.88 3.64 -10.47
CA THR A 92 -1.18 3.42 -11.74
C THR A 92 -1.15 1.94 -12.13
N LEU A 93 -0.91 1.04 -11.17
CA LEU A 93 -0.93 -0.41 -11.42
C LEU A 93 -2.35 -0.88 -11.78
N VAL A 94 -3.37 -0.44 -11.02
CA VAL A 94 -4.78 -0.78 -11.26
C VAL A 94 -5.24 -0.31 -12.65
N GLN A 95 -4.85 0.89 -13.08
CA GLN A 95 -5.16 1.39 -14.43
C GLN A 95 -4.51 0.57 -15.55
N ARG A 96 -3.41 -0.12 -15.26
CA ARG A 96 -2.71 -1.01 -16.21
C ARG A 96 -3.24 -2.45 -16.18
N MET A 97 -4.09 -2.80 -15.21
CA MET A 97 -4.64 -4.15 -15.09
C MET A 97 -5.58 -4.45 -16.25
N GLU A 98 -5.28 -5.51 -16.99
CA GLU A 98 -6.15 -6.00 -18.05
C GLU A 98 -7.48 -6.50 -17.45
N GLY A 99 -8.59 -6.01 -18.00
CA GLY A 99 -9.94 -6.41 -17.55
C GLY A 99 -10.46 -5.67 -16.32
N TYR A 100 -9.70 -4.73 -15.75
CA TYR A 100 -10.24 -3.82 -14.74
C TYR A 100 -11.19 -2.81 -15.39
N ASP A 101 -12.47 -2.86 -14.99
CA ASP A 101 -13.53 -1.95 -15.45
C ASP A 101 -14.19 -1.29 -14.23
N GLU A 102 -13.67 -0.11 -13.88
CA GLU A 102 -14.15 0.69 -12.75
C GLU A 102 -15.63 1.08 -12.90
N ALA A 103 -16.09 1.36 -14.12
CA ALA A 103 -17.47 1.75 -14.37
C ALA A 103 -18.43 0.58 -14.10
N ARG A 104 -18.05 -0.62 -14.56
CA ARG A 104 -18.77 -1.85 -14.24
C ARG A 104 -18.74 -2.15 -12.75
N GLY A 105 -17.60 -1.96 -12.08
CA GLY A 105 -17.48 -2.11 -10.63
C GLY A 105 -18.45 -1.20 -9.85
N ARG A 106 -18.50 0.08 -10.20
CA ARG A 106 -19.44 1.05 -9.59
C ARG A 106 -20.91 0.68 -9.81
N GLU A 107 -21.28 0.23 -11.00
CA GLU A 107 -22.66 -0.17 -11.27
C GLU A 107 -23.05 -1.43 -10.50
N LEU A 108 -22.11 -2.37 -10.27
CA LEU A 108 -22.36 -3.54 -9.42
C LEU A 108 -22.60 -3.13 -7.96
N LEU A 109 -21.78 -2.24 -7.41
CA LEU A 109 -21.97 -1.71 -6.05
C LEU A 109 -23.33 -1.04 -5.89
N ARG A 110 -23.71 -0.17 -6.85
CA ARG A 110 -25.03 0.50 -6.85
C ARG A 110 -26.19 -0.49 -6.85
N LYS A 111 -26.08 -1.59 -7.61
CA LYS A 111 -27.10 -2.65 -7.65
C LYS A 111 -27.18 -3.41 -6.32
N MET A 112 -26.04 -3.69 -5.68
CA MET A 112 -26.00 -4.35 -4.38
C MET A 112 -26.65 -3.48 -3.29
N GLU A 113 -26.36 -2.18 -3.28
CA GLU A 113 -27.00 -1.21 -2.36
C GLU A 113 -28.51 -1.12 -2.58
N ALA A 114 -28.96 -1.08 -3.83
CA ALA A 114 -30.39 -1.09 -4.13
C ALA A 114 -31.07 -2.40 -3.66
N ALA A 115 -30.40 -3.54 -3.81
CA ALA A 115 -30.92 -4.84 -3.38
C ALA A 115 -30.95 -5.00 -1.85
N SER A 116 -29.96 -4.46 -1.12
CA SER A 116 -29.94 -4.49 0.35
C SER A 116 -31.04 -3.62 0.96
N LEU A 117 -31.37 -2.49 0.32
CA LEU A 117 -32.47 -1.61 0.72
C LEU A 117 -33.87 -2.21 0.48
N ILE A 118 -34.03 -3.10 -0.50
CA ILE A 118 -35.30 -3.81 -0.77
C ILE A 118 -35.52 -4.97 0.22
N SER A 119 -34.46 -5.39 0.93
CA SER A 119 -34.47 -6.53 1.85
C SER A 119 -34.84 -6.16 3.30
N LEU A 120 -35.15 -4.88 3.56
CA LEU A 120 -35.55 -4.30 4.87
C LEU A 120 -37.05 -3.98 4.89
#